data_AF-A0A4R0JX75-F1
#
_entry.id   AF-A0A4R0JX75-F1
#
_cell.length_a   1.000
_cell.length_b   1.000
_cell.length_c   1.000
_cell.angle_alpha   90.00
_cell.angle_beta   90.00
_cell.angle_gamma   90.00
#
_symmetry.space_group_name_H-M   'P 1'
#
loop_
_entity.id
_entity.type
_entity.pdbx_description
1 polymer ?
#
loop_
_entity_poly.entity_id
_entity_poly.type
_entity_poly.pdbx_seq_one_letter_code
_entity_poly.pdbx_strand_id
1 'polypeptide(L)'
;MTNELSLRDELRRLQRLDKPQRAGYEFEDLVAGLFRREHFSVERHARAAAPRQTDLFVKRSNDVYLVETKYRRTRATIDDVDSLFTRLDATPSDVIGILCSHAGFSKSVVKRVEERSSRPVLLISGNELDAVADGIESFPGMLRRKRASLLTHREVELDRVHHIPAKRRPPVNPLPASDEQFVLLDGRRTDVLASGGDFGPLIFTLDLIDIDWVPAGGVGVSADIDLDVENEHELIAVIHELTHLGWTTPKARWTIQQGTVNWHGSGTRSFADQLVSWRERYRPVKSLHHTEEFSYLDVCDGGLYTLTGSISASERRRVGHTNISFQLTGIPLDTSPLKHLCDTFDVRSPVYFRPKDERAIATVHSDGPPRKIVKPLAFVIKPADPNDPTEEDWVAGIVIKHPGYLRSPARRNTWLDGNVSGSEYLICHLRSWHPWGHPVKAYRLWHAQSTWTSDAQIVRPVADWDDKRTRHSHSRGPDAQTNRPQRSPGNRR
;
A
#
# COMPACT_ATOMS: atom_id res chain seq x y z
N MET A 1 -0.50 2.84 -39.62
CA MET A 1 -1.30 2.49 -38.43
C MET A 1 -2.14 1.30 -38.79
N THR A 2 -1.65 0.09 -38.54
CA THR A 2 -2.40 -1.15 -38.73
C THR A 2 -3.53 -1.20 -37.71
N ASN A 3 -4.73 -1.50 -38.19
CA ASN A 3 -5.95 -1.62 -37.40
C ASN A 3 -5.81 -2.88 -36.53
N GLU A 4 -5.23 -2.75 -35.33
CA GLU A 4 -5.15 -3.86 -34.35
C GLU A 4 -6.57 -4.17 -33.89
N LEU A 5 -7.11 -5.30 -34.36
CA LEU A 5 -8.38 -5.81 -33.87
C LEU A 5 -8.24 -6.09 -32.37
N SER A 6 -9.25 -5.75 -31.58
CA SER A 6 -9.29 -6.15 -30.17
C SER A 6 -9.22 -7.68 -30.08
N LEU A 7 -8.56 -8.23 -29.06
CA LEU A 7 -8.46 -9.68 -28.81
C LEU A 7 -9.84 -10.36 -28.87
N ARG A 8 -10.87 -9.63 -28.44
CA ARG A 8 -12.27 -10.06 -28.49
C ARG A 8 -12.78 -10.25 -29.93
N ASP A 9 -12.42 -9.34 -30.82
CA ASP A 9 -12.82 -9.41 -32.23
C ASP A 9 -12.11 -10.56 -32.94
N GLU A 10 -10.85 -10.83 -32.58
CA GLU A 10 -10.09 -11.96 -33.10
C GLU A 10 -10.67 -13.31 -32.63
N LEU A 11 -11.00 -13.46 -31.35
CA LEU A 11 -11.68 -14.66 -30.82
C LEU A 11 -13.03 -14.90 -31.52
N ARG A 12 -13.85 -13.86 -31.68
CA ARG A 12 -15.12 -13.94 -32.42
C ARG A 12 -14.95 -14.28 -33.89
N ARG A 13 -13.86 -13.81 -34.52
CA ARG A 13 -13.51 -14.14 -35.91
C ARG A 13 -13.17 -15.63 -36.05
N LEU A 14 -12.40 -16.19 -35.12
CA LEU A 14 -12.05 -17.62 -35.12
C LEU A 14 -13.27 -18.52 -35.02
N GLN A 15 -14.27 -18.14 -34.22
CA GLN A 15 -15.51 -18.91 -34.06
C GLN A 15 -16.33 -19.03 -35.36
N ARG A 16 -16.12 -18.12 -36.32
CA ARG A 16 -16.81 -18.08 -37.61
C ARG A 16 -16.07 -18.81 -38.73
N LEU A 17 -14.89 -19.37 -38.47
CA LEU A 17 -14.12 -20.09 -39.48
C LEU A 17 -14.68 -21.50 -39.68
N ASP A 18 -15.08 -21.81 -40.92
CA ASP A 18 -15.59 -23.14 -41.28
C ASP A 18 -14.50 -24.21 -41.41
N LYS A 19 -13.25 -23.80 -41.65
CA LYS A 19 -12.11 -24.72 -41.88
C LYS A 19 -11.36 -25.02 -40.57
N PRO A 20 -11.49 -26.22 -39.97
CA PRO A 20 -10.96 -26.51 -38.63
C PRO A 20 -9.43 -26.37 -38.54
N GLN A 21 -8.71 -26.82 -39.56
CA GLN A 21 -7.25 -26.74 -39.59
C GLN A 21 -6.75 -25.29 -39.60
N ARG A 22 -7.40 -24.43 -40.39
CA ARG A 22 -7.08 -23.01 -40.45
C ARG A 22 -7.38 -22.33 -39.11
N ALA A 23 -8.51 -22.67 -38.50
CA ALA A 23 -8.87 -22.13 -37.19
C ALA A 23 -7.88 -22.57 -36.09
N GLY A 24 -7.30 -23.76 -36.19
CA GLY A 24 -6.19 -24.21 -35.33
C GLY A 24 -4.97 -23.32 -35.40
N TYR A 25 -4.45 -23.07 -36.61
CA TYR A 25 -3.29 -22.18 -36.79
C TYR A 25 -3.58 -20.74 -36.36
N GLU A 26 -4.75 -20.21 -36.70
CA GLU A 26 -5.10 -18.85 -36.30
C GLU A 26 -5.37 -18.73 -34.78
N PHE A 27 -5.76 -19.81 -34.10
CA PHE A 27 -5.84 -19.84 -32.63
C PHE A 27 -4.45 -19.89 -31.99
N GLU A 28 -3.51 -20.64 -32.56
CA GLU A 28 -2.10 -20.58 -32.17
C GLU A 28 -1.54 -19.16 -32.34
N ASP A 29 -1.88 -18.49 -33.44
CA ASP A 29 -1.52 -17.08 -33.70
C ASP A 29 -2.05 -16.14 -32.63
N LEU A 30 -3.32 -16.29 -32.26
CA LEU A 30 -3.99 -15.50 -31.22
C LEU A 30 -3.28 -15.67 -29.87
N VAL A 31 -3.03 -16.92 -29.44
CA VAL A 31 -2.35 -17.21 -28.17
C VAL A 31 -0.92 -16.65 -28.18
N ALA A 32 -0.19 -16.79 -29.29
CA ALA A 32 1.12 -16.16 -29.46
C ALA A 32 1.06 -14.63 -29.37
N GLY A 33 0.04 -14.00 -29.97
CA GLY A 33 -0.22 -12.57 -29.89
C GLY A 33 -0.45 -12.10 -28.45
N LEU A 34 -1.24 -12.85 -27.69
CA LEU A 34 -1.50 -12.57 -26.27
C LEU A 34 -0.20 -12.56 -25.44
N PHE A 35 0.65 -13.57 -25.61
CA PHE A 35 1.96 -13.59 -24.95
C PHE A 35 2.86 -12.41 -25.36
N ARG A 36 2.89 -12.04 -26.65
CA ARG A 36 3.68 -10.89 -27.11
C ARG A 36 3.19 -9.57 -26.54
N ARG A 37 1.87 -9.38 -26.44
CA ARG A 37 1.26 -8.19 -25.80
C ARG A 37 1.69 -8.06 -24.34
N GLU A 38 1.86 -9.20 -23.66
CA GLU A 38 2.37 -9.29 -22.29
C GLU A 38 3.91 -9.36 -22.20
N HIS A 39 4.60 -8.92 -23.25
CA HIS A 39 6.05 -8.79 -23.35
C HIS A 39 6.84 -10.10 -23.20
N PHE A 40 6.26 -11.23 -23.55
CA PHE A 40 6.99 -12.48 -23.67
C PHE A 40 7.68 -12.60 -25.04
N SER A 41 8.88 -13.18 -25.06
CA SER A 41 9.49 -13.71 -26.27
C SER A 41 8.74 -14.98 -26.66
N VAL A 42 8.30 -15.08 -27.92
CA VAL A 42 7.55 -16.23 -28.43
C VAL A 42 8.28 -16.84 -29.62
N GLU A 43 8.77 -18.05 -29.43
CA GLU A 43 9.34 -18.89 -30.49
C GLU A 43 8.31 -19.93 -30.92
N ARG A 44 8.07 -20.03 -32.23
CA ARG A 44 7.20 -21.08 -32.78
C ARG A 44 8.02 -22.29 -33.13
N HIS A 45 7.40 -23.46 -32.99
CA HIS A 45 7.96 -24.70 -33.51
C HIS A 45 9.37 -24.98 -32.97
N ALA A 46 9.62 -24.55 -31.73
CA ALA A 46 10.92 -24.66 -31.09
C ALA A 46 11.30 -26.14 -30.96
N ARG A 47 12.56 -26.45 -31.25
CA ARG A 47 13.11 -27.81 -31.13
C ARG A 47 13.54 -28.16 -29.70
N ALA A 48 13.17 -27.33 -28.72
CA ALA A 48 13.57 -27.48 -27.32
C ALA A 48 13.11 -28.82 -26.69
N ALA A 49 12.10 -29.49 -27.28
CA ALA A 49 11.57 -30.78 -26.82
C ALA A 49 11.55 -31.83 -27.96
N ALA A 50 12.63 -31.95 -28.75
CA ALA A 50 12.78 -32.99 -29.76
C ALA A 50 12.52 -34.40 -29.18
N PRO A 51 11.79 -35.31 -29.86
CA PRO A 51 11.58 -35.35 -31.32
C PRO A 51 10.23 -34.79 -31.83
N ARG A 52 9.36 -34.23 -30.98
CA ARG A 52 8.04 -33.70 -31.42
C ARG A 52 7.98 -32.18 -31.27
N GLN A 53 7.52 -31.51 -32.33
CA GLN A 53 7.34 -30.06 -32.37
C GLN A 53 6.30 -29.62 -31.34
N THR A 54 6.59 -28.56 -30.60
CA THR A 54 5.64 -27.84 -29.74
C THR A 54 5.13 -26.63 -30.47
N ASP A 55 3.88 -26.24 -30.22
CA ASP A 55 3.28 -25.10 -30.90
C ASP A 55 4.09 -23.83 -30.58
N LEU A 56 4.18 -23.48 -29.29
CA LEU A 56 4.93 -22.30 -28.84
C LEU A 56 5.89 -22.63 -27.69
N PHE A 57 7.03 -21.94 -27.70
CA PHE A 57 7.97 -21.85 -26.58
C PHE A 57 8.10 -20.38 -26.19
N VAL A 58 7.82 -20.07 -24.94
CA VAL A 58 7.57 -18.70 -24.50
C VAL A 58 8.43 -18.36 -23.28
N LYS A 59 9.06 -17.18 -23.29
CA LYS A 59 9.98 -16.77 -22.22
C LYS A 59 9.80 -15.31 -21.80
N ARG A 60 9.79 -15.06 -20.49
CA ARG A 60 9.90 -13.71 -19.89
C ARG A 60 10.63 -13.81 -18.56
N SER A 61 11.78 -13.15 -18.45
CA SER A 61 12.64 -13.21 -17.26
C SER A 61 12.95 -14.67 -16.86
N ASN A 62 12.42 -15.13 -15.72
CA ASN A 62 12.60 -16.49 -15.19
C ASN A 62 11.43 -17.43 -15.52
N ASP A 63 10.39 -16.95 -16.19
CA ASP A 63 9.25 -17.77 -16.59
C ASP A 63 9.48 -18.32 -17.99
N VAL A 64 9.46 -19.66 -18.10
CA VAL A 64 9.62 -20.40 -19.34
C VAL A 64 8.45 -21.35 -19.49
N TYR A 65 7.72 -21.21 -20.60
CA TYR A 65 6.53 -21.99 -20.89
C TYR A 65 6.67 -22.76 -22.20
N LEU A 66 6.21 -24.01 -22.16
CA LEU A 66 5.98 -24.84 -23.33
C LEU A 66 4.47 -24.93 -23.55
N VAL A 67 3.98 -24.33 -24.62
CA VAL A 67 2.54 -24.12 -24.86
C VAL A 67 2.07 -25.02 -25.97
N GLU A 68 0.95 -25.71 -25.72
CA GLU A 68 0.18 -26.46 -26.69
C GLU A 68 -1.20 -25.84 -26.83
N THR A 69 -1.68 -25.70 -28.06
CA THR A 69 -2.99 -25.13 -28.38
C THR A 69 -3.91 -26.16 -29.02
N LYS A 70 -5.19 -26.11 -28.67
CA LYS A 70 -6.23 -27.02 -29.18
C LYS A 70 -7.48 -26.22 -29.55
N TYR A 71 -7.66 -26.00 -30.85
CA TYR A 71 -8.90 -25.45 -31.39
C TYR A 71 -9.78 -26.57 -31.96
N ARG A 72 -10.60 -27.17 -31.11
CA ARG A 72 -11.55 -28.24 -31.47
C ARG A 72 -12.92 -27.93 -30.85
N ARG A 73 -13.99 -28.50 -31.38
CA ARG A 73 -15.35 -28.42 -30.78
C ARG A 73 -15.49 -29.27 -29.53
N THR A 74 -14.69 -30.33 -29.43
CA THR A 74 -14.67 -31.24 -28.28
C THR A 74 -13.60 -30.80 -27.29
N ARG A 75 -13.87 -31.04 -26.00
CA ARG A 75 -12.91 -30.84 -24.91
C ARG A 75 -11.61 -31.62 -25.16
N ALA A 76 -10.50 -31.07 -24.69
CA ALA A 76 -9.21 -31.78 -24.70
C ALA A 76 -9.28 -33.04 -23.81
N THR A 77 -8.57 -34.08 -24.23
CA THR A 77 -8.59 -35.42 -23.60
C THR A 77 -7.29 -35.72 -22.86
N ILE A 78 -7.26 -36.85 -22.14
CA ILE A 78 -6.08 -37.28 -21.39
C ILE A 78 -4.85 -37.48 -22.29
N ASP A 79 -5.05 -37.91 -23.53
CA ASP A 79 -3.97 -38.09 -24.51
C ASP A 79 -3.31 -36.76 -24.88
N ASP A 80 -4.10 -35.68 -24.97
CA ASP A 80 -3.57 -34.34 -25.26
C ASP A 80 -2.62 -33.88 -24.14
N VAL A 81 -2.98 -34.12 -22.87
CA VAL A 81 -2.15 -33.72 -21.72
C VAL A 81 -0.96 -34.66 -21.49
N ASP A 82 -1.10 -35.96 -21.69
CA ASP A 82 0.02 -36.91 -21.58
C ASP A 82 1.08 -36.65 -22.66
N SER A 83 0.66 -36.25 -23.87
CA SER A 83 1.57 -35.79 -24.92
C SER A 83 2.34 -34.53 -24.52
N LEU A 84 1.69 -33.60 -23.81
CA LEU A 84 2.34 -32.41 -23.27
C LEU A 84 3.34 -32.76 -22.16
N PHE A 85 2.96 -33.61 -21.21
CA PHE A 85 3.86 -34.08 -20.16
C PHE A 85 5.10 -34.78 -20.71
N THR A 86 4.93 -35.65 -21.71
CA THR A 86 6.05 -36.35 -22.35
C THR A 86 7.07 -35.36 -22.91
N ARG A 87 6.61 -34.23 -23.45
CA ARG A 87 7.51 -33.17 -23.96
C ARG A 87 8.13 -32.35 -22.85
N LEU A 88 7.38 -32.05 -21.79
CA LEU A 88 7.96 -31.44 -20.60
C LEU A 88 9.04 -32.32 -19.99
N ASP A 89 8.88 -33.64 -19.91
CA ASP A 89 9.89 -34.51 -19.32
C ASP A 89 11.26 -34.46 -20.06
N ALA A 90 11.29 -33.92 -21.29
CA ALA A 90 12.51 -33.66 -22.06
C ALA A 90 13.08 -32.23 -21.90
N THR A 91 12.44 -31.34 -21.14
CA THR A 91 12.89 -29.96 -20.89
C THR A 91 13.40 -29.78 -19.46
N PRO A 92 14.15 -28.70 -19.18
CA PRO A 92 14.54 -28.33 -17.82
C PRO A 92 13.37 -28.29 -16.83
N SER A 93 13.66 -28.56 -15.55
CA SER A 93 12.64 -28.74 -14.51
C SER A 93 11.85 -27.46 -14.18
N ASP A 94 12.40 -26.30 -14.50
CA ASP A 94 11.80 -24.97 -14.34
C ASP A 94 10.82 -24.61 -15.47
N VAL A 95 10.80 -25.37 -16.58
CA VAL A 95 9.84 -25.18 -17.67
C VAL A 95 8.47 -25.69 -17.28
N ILE A 96 7.45 -24.87 -17.55
CA ILE A 96 6.04 -25.12 -17.21
C ILE A 96 5.25 -25.40 -18.49
N GLY A 97 4.36 -26.39 -18.45
CA GLY A 97 3.45 -26.63 -19.58
C GLY A 97 2.26 -25.69 -19.54
N ILE A 98 1.77 -25.29 -20.71
CA ILE A 98 0.46 -24.67 -20.85
C ILE A 98 -0.32 -25.46 -21.91
N LEU A 99 -1.51 -25.94 -21.56
CA LEU A 99 -2.46 -26.48 -22.53
C LEU A 99 -3.62 -25.50 -22.65
N CYS A 100 -3.74 -24.87 -23.81
CA CYS A 100 -4.79 -23.92 -24.11
C CYS A 100 -5.82 -24.58 -25.03
N SER A 101 -7.08 -24.67 -24.58
CA SER A 101 -8.16 -25.36 -25.30
C SER A 101 -9.41 -24.49 -25.39
N HIS A 102 -9.84 -24.19 -26.61
CA HIS A 102 -11.04 -23.37 -26.81
C HIS A 102 -12.31 -24.01 -26.21
N ALA A 103 -12.50 -25.32 -26.39
CA ALA A 103 -13.65 -26.05 -25.84
C ALA A 103 -13.47 -26.46 -24.36
N GLY A 104 -12.35 -26.11 -23.72
CA GLY A 104 -12.03 -26.51 -22.35
C GLY A 104 -11.55 -27.96 -22.23
N PHE A 105 -11.75 -28.56 -21.05
CA PHE A 105 -11.09 -29.80 -20.62
C PHE A 105 -12.09 -30.85 -20.08
N SER A 106 -11.76 -32.13 -20.26
CA SER A 106 -12.46 -33.22 -19.57
C SER A 106 -12.04 -33.28 -18.09
N LYS A 107 -12.88 -33.90 -17.24
CA LYS A 107 -12.52 -34.15 -15.84
C LYS A 107 -11.27 -35.02 -15.68
N SER A 108 -11.02 -35.92 -16.64
CA SER A 108 -9.82 -36.77 -16.63
C SER A 108 -8.54 -35.97 -16.86
N VAL A 109 -8.58 -34.93 -17.71
CA VAL A 109 -7.43 -34.03 -17.89
C VAL A 109 -7.12 -33.26 -16.60
N VAL A 110 -8.15 -32.70 -15.96
CA VAL A 110 -8.01 -31.98 -14.68
C VAL A 110 -7.33 -32.86 -13.65
N LYS A 111 -7.90 -34.06 -13.39
CA LYS A 111 -7.36 -35.01 -12.43
C LYS A 111 -5.92 -35.40 -12.74
N ARG A 112 -5.61 -35.62 -14.03
CA ARG A 112 -4.27 -36.00 -14.48
C ARG A 112 -3.23 -34.91 -14.20
N VAL A 113 -3.59 -33.65 -14.35
CA VAL A 113 -2.72 -32.50 -14.04
C VAL A 113 -2.47 -32.38 -12.54
N GLU A 114 -3.50 -32.54 -11.72
CA GLU A 114 -3.40 -32.52 -10.25
C GLU A 114 -2.45 -33.63 -9.75
N GLU A 115 -2.60 -34.85 -10.28
CA GLU A 115 -1.75 -36.01 -9.99
C GLU A 115 -0.27 -35.79 -10.37
N ARG A 116 0.01 -35.00 -11.40
CA ARG A 116 1.38 -34.70 -11.90
C ARG A 116 1.87 -33.28 -11.58
N SER A 117 1.40 -32.69 -10.50
CA SER A 117 1.75 -31.33 -10.05
C SER A 117 3.26 -31.05 -9.87
N SER A 118 4.12 -32.08 -9.76
CA SER A 118 5.58 -31.92 -9.73
C SER A 118 6.19 -31.42 -11.06
N ARG A 119 5.48 -31.60 -12.18
CA ARG A 119 5.79 -31.00 -13.48
C ARG A 119 4.57 -30.16 -13.88
N PRO A 120 4.46 -28.88 -13.47
CA PRO A 120 3.21 -28.15 -13.59
C PRO A 120 2.78 -27.97 -15.05
N VAL A 121 1.50 -28.25 -15.32
CA VAL A 121 0.81 -27.94 -16.58
C VAL A 121 -0.38 -27.05 -16.26
N LEU A 122 -0.38 -25.81 -16.75
CA LEU A 122 -1.48 -24.88 -16.58
C LEU A 122 -2.51 -25.10 -17.69
N LEU A 123 -3.78 -25.22 -17.31
CA LEU A 123 -4.88 -25.35 -18.25
C LEU A 123 -5.51 -23.99 -18.49
N ILE A 124 -5.75 -23.61 -19.74
CA ILE A 124 -6.42 -22.35 -20.12
C ILE A 124 -7.61 -22.66 -21.03
N SER A 125 -8.82 -22.33 -20.60
CA SER A 125 -10.04 -22.56 -21.37
C SER A 125 -10.36 -21.42 -22.35
N GLY A 126 -11.32 -21.63 -23.25
CA GLY A 126 -11.88 -20.55 -24.06
C GLY A 126 -12.55 -19.44 -23.24
N ASN A 127 -13.28 -19.77 -22.16
CA ASN A 127 -13.95 -18.75 -21.35
C ASN A 127 -12.94 -17.87 -20.59
N GLU A 128 -11.80 -18.43 -20.18
CA GLU A 128 -10.73 -17.67 -19.53
C GLU A 128 -10.04 -16.73 -20.53
N LEU A 129 -9.87 -17.16 -21.79
CA LEU A 129 -9.42 -16.26 -22.86
C LEU A 129 -10.43 -15.14 -23.12
N ASP A 130 -11.73 -15.43 -23.07
CA ASP A 130 -12.78 -14.41 -23.19
C ASP A 130 -12.74 -13.43 -22.00
N ALA A 131 -12.52 -13.91 -20.77
CA ALA A 131 -12.38 -13.06 -19.58
C ALA A 131 -11.15 -12.13 -19.67
N VAL A 132 -10.03 -12.63 -20.18
CA VAL A 132 -8.84 -11.84 -20.48
C VAL A 132 -9.11 -10.82 -21.58
N ALA A 133 -9.83 -11.21 -22.64
CA ALA A 133 -10.19 -10.31 -23.74
C ALA A 133 -11.15 -9.20 -23.31
N ASP A 134 -12.03 -9.48 -22.35
CA ASP A 134 -12.97 -8.52 -21.78
C ASP A 134 -12.33 -7.64 -20.68
N GLY A 135 -11.04 -7.83 -20.37
CA GLY A 135 -10.33 -7.09 -19.33
C GLY A 135 -10.79 -7.41 -17.91
N ILE A 136 -11.55 -8.49 -17.75
CA ILE A 136 -12.03 -8.99 -16.45
C ILE A 136 -10.87 -9.61 -15.68
N GLU A 137 -9.91 -10.22 -16.40
CA GLU A 137 -8.77 -10.94 -15.85
C GLU A 137 -7.44 -10.50 -16.49
N SER A 138 -6.40 -10.31 -15.68
CA SER A 138 -5.02 -10.11 -16.16
C SER A 138 -4.40 -11.44 -16.60
N PHE A 139 -3.91 -11.53 -17.84
CA PHE A 139 -3.32 -12.78 -18.36
C PHE A 139 -2.09 -13.25 -17.55
N PRO A 140 -1.09 -12.40 -17.24
CA PRO A 140 0.01 -12.80 -16.36
C PRO A 140 -0.46 -13.16 -14.95
N GLY A 141 -1.45 -12.43 -14.41
CA GLY A 141 -2.05 -12.71 -13.11
C GLY A 141 -2.69 -14.10 -13.06
N MET A 142 -3.47 -14.45 -14.09
CA MET A 142 -4.07 -15.77 -14.27
C MET A 142 -3.01 -16.89 -14.26
N LEU A 143 -1.92 -16.73 -15.04
CA LEU A 143 -0.85 -17.73 -15.12
C LEU A 143 -0.16 -17.92 -13.75
N ARG A 144 0.17 -16.82 -13.06
CA ARG A 144 0.77 -16.87 -11.71
C ARG A 144 -0.14 -17.58 -10.72
N ARG A 145 -1.43 -17.21 -10.69
CA ARG A 145 -2.43 -17.79 -9.77
C ARG A 145 -2.62 -19.29 -10.01
N LYS A 146 -2.81 -19.72 -11.26
CA LYS A 146 -2.94 -21.15 -11.63
C LYS A 146 -1.71 -21.94 -11.23
N ARG A 147 -0.51 -21.39 -11.47
CA ARG A 147 0.77 -22.01 -11.06
C ARG A 147 0.85 -22.17 -9.55
N ALA A 148 0.55 -21.10 -8.80
CA ALA A 148 0.60 -21.12 -7.34
C ALA A 148 -0.38 -22.14 -6.75
N SER A 149 -1.61 -22.18 -7.25
CA SER A 149 -2.64 -23.13 -6.80
C SER A 149 -2.21 -24.58 -7.08
N LEU A 150 -1.71 -24.87 -8.28
CA LEU A 150 -1.25 -26.21 -8.63
C LEU A 150 -0.03 -26.66 -7.82
N LEU A 151 0.94 -25.77 -7.58
CA LEU A 151 2.16 -26.11 -6.83
C LEU A 151 1.90 -26.22 -5.31
N THR A 152 1.01 -25.40 -4.76
CA THR A 152 0.78 -25.32 -3.32
C THR A 152 -0.31 -26.29 -2.86
N HIS A 153 -1.40 -26.38 -3.61
CA HIS A 153 -2.60 -27.13 -3.23
C HIS A 153 -2.82 -28.38 -4.08
N ARG A 154 -2.04 -28.56 -5.16
CA ARG A 154 -2.28 -29.61 -6.18
C ARG A 154 -3.67 -29.53 -6.79
N GLU A 155 -4.21 -28.32 -6.89
CA GLU A 155 -5.54 -28.06 -7.45
C GLU A 155 -5.42 -27.34 -8.79
N VAL A 156 -6.26 -27.75 -9.74
CA VAL A 156 -6.37 -27.08 -11.03
C VAL A 156 -7.53 -26.07 -10.98
N GLU A 157 -7.21 -24.79 -11.17
CA GLU A 157 -8.22 -23.75 -11.34
C GLU A 157 -8.67 -23.66 -12.81
N LEU A 158 -9.98 -23.72 -13.05
CA LEU A 158 -10.60 -23.56 -14.37
C LEU A 158 -11.89 -22.75 -14.29
N ASP A 159 -12.08 -21.83 -15.23
CA ASP A 159 -13.35 -21.12 -15.46
C ASP A 159 -13.90 -20.46 -14.19
N ARG A 160 -13.03 -20.01 -13.29
CA ARG A 160 -13.46 -19.32 -12.09
C ARG A 160 -14.12 -18.00 -12.49
N VAL A 161 -15.42 -17.92 -12.25
CA VAL A 161 -16.15 -16.65 -12.24
C VAL A 161 -15.40 -15.74 -11.27
N HIS A 162 -14.91 -14.59 -11.75
CA HIS A 162 -14.24 -13.59 -10.93
C HIS A 162 -15.23 -13.05 -9.90
N HIS A 163 -15.29 -13.73 -8.77
CA HIS A 163 -15.44 -13.07 -7.50
C HIS A 163 -14.01 -12.86 -7.01
N ILE A 164 -13.61 -11.59 -6.82
CA ILE A 164 -12.51 -11.24 -5.91
C ILE A 164 -12.63 -12.21 -4.73
N PRO A 165 -11.58 -13.01 -4.42
CA PRO A 165 -11.73 -14.21 -3.63
C PRO A 165 -12.54 -13.93 -2.38
N ALA A 166 -13.78 -14.42 -2.38
CA ALA A 166 -14.65 -14.34 -1.23
C ALA A 166 -13.93 -15.05 -0.09
N LYS A 167 -13.52 -14.27 0.91
CA LYS A 167 -13.13 -14.75 2.23
C LYS A 167 -11.82 -15.54 2.26
N ARG A 168 -10.68 -14.90 1.98
CA ARG A 168 -9.51 -15.22 2.84
C ARG A 168 -9.91 -14.77 4.24
N ARG A 169 -10.16 -15.71 5.15
CA ARG A 169 -10.25 -15.37 6.57
C ARG A 169 -8.96 -14.61 6.90
N PRO A 170 -9.03 -13.41 7.47
CA PRO A 170 -7.84 -12.68 7.87
C PRO A 170 -6.95 -13.63 8.68
N PRO A 171 -5.63 -13.69 8.40
CA PRO A 171 -4.72 -14.42 9.25
C PRO A 171 -4.95 -13.99 10.71
N VAL A 172 -4.93 -14.94 11.64
CA VAL A 172 -5.25 -14.75 13.07
C VAL A 172 -4.21 -13.88 13.79
N ASN A 173 -3.23 -13.32 13.06
CA ASN A 173 -2.25 -12.43 13.65
C ASN A 173 -2.95 -11.20 14.23
N PRO A 174 -2.81 -10.97 15.55
CA PRO A 174 -3.42 -9.83 16.19
C PRO A 174 -2.84 -8.55 15.59
N LEU A 175 -3.71 -7.61 15.18
CA LEU A 175 -3.26 -6.29 14.78
C LEU A 175 -2.54 -5.60 15.95
N PRO A 176 -1.43 -4.87 15.70
CA PRO A 176 -0.71 -4.16 16.75
C PRO A 176 -1.62 -3.20 17.52
N ALA A 177 -1.62 -3.33 18.85
CA ALA A 177 -2.26 -2.35 19.72
C ALA A 177 -1.41 -1.07 19.78
N SER A 178 -2.04 0.07 20.07
CA SER A 178 -1.35 1.34 20.25
C SER A 178 -0.37 1.27 21.43
N ASP A 179 0.82 1.83 21.28
CA ASP A 179 1.76 2.08 22.38
C ASP A 179 1.60 3.48 22.98
N GLU A 180 0.54 4.19 22.61
CA GLU A 180 0.21 5.54 23.10
C GLU A 180 -1.28 5.72 23.32
N GLN A 181 -1.64 6.63 24.22
CA GLN A 181 -3.03 6.97 24.52
C GLN A 181 -3.23 8.47 24.71
N PHE A 182 -4.44 8.95 24.43
CA PHE A 182 -4.85 10.28 24.85
C PHE A 182 -5.33 10.25 26.30
N VAL A 183 -4.90 11.23 27.09
CA VAL A 183 -5.43 11.48 28.43
C VAL A 183 -6.03 12.87 28.47
N LEU A 184 -7.34 12.93 28.68
CA LEU A 184 -8.09 14.17 28.77
C LEU A 184 -7.84 14.88 30.10
N LEU A 185 -8.22 16.15 30.20
CA LEU A 185 -8.01 16.95 31.43
C LEU A 185 -8.81 16.42 32.64
N ASP A 186 -9.85 15.62 32.42
CA ASP A 186 -10.61 14.92 33.46
C ASP A 186 -9.94 13.61 33.93
N GLY A 187 -8.79 13.25 33.36
CA GLY A 187 -8.04 12.03 33.64
C GLY A 187 -8.51 10.80 32.86
N ARG A 188 -9.56 10.91 32.04
CA ARG A 188 -10.04 9.79 31.22
C ARG A 188 -9.05 9.47 30.11
N ARG A 189 -8.72 8.18 29.97
CA ARG A 189 -7.87 7.65 28.89
C ARG A 189 -8.70 7.19 27.70
N THR A 190 -8.19 7.37 26.50
CA THR A 190 -8.83 6.92 25.26
C THR A 190 -7.81 6.79 24.12
N ASP A 191 -8.03 5.85 23.21
CA ASP A 191 -7.19 5.67 22.02
C ASP A 191 -7.63 6.57 20.85
N VAL A 192 -8.73 7.32 21.02
CA VAL A 192 -9.34 8.15 19.98
C VAL A 192 -9.70 9.53 20.49
N LEU A 193 -9.23 10.55 19.77
CA LEU A 193 -9.57 11.95 20.01
C LEU A 193 -10.51 12.46 18.92
N ALA A 194 -11.72 12.90 19.31
CA ALA A 194 -12.62 13.62 18.41
C ALA A 194 -12.34 15.13 18.43
N SER A 195 -12.39 15.76 17.26
CA SER A 195 -12.23 17.20 17.07
C SER A 195 -13.15 17.71 15.96
N GLY A 196 -13.45 19.01 15.94
CA GLY A 196 -14.06 19.63 14.77
C GLY A 196 -13.07 19.70 13.59
N GLY A 197 -13.57 19.58 12.37
CA GLY A 197 -12.78 19.89 11.19
C GLY A 197 -13.50 19.63 9.88
N ASP A 198 -12.84 19.95 8.78
CA ASP A 198 -13.35 19.70 7.42
C ASP A 198 -12.73 18.41 6.84
N PHE A 199 -13.29 17.94 5.71
CA PHE A 199 -12.65 16.95 4.85
C PHE A 199 -11.30 17.45 4.34
N GLY A 200 -10.36 16.53 4.20
CA GLY A 200 -9.00 16.83 3.77
C GLY A 200 -8.04 15.81 4.40
N PRO A 201 -7.41 14.94 3.59
CA PRO A 201 -6.57 13.87 4.10
C PRO A 201 -5.37 14.45 4.87
N LEU A 202 -5.43 14.27 6.19
CA LEU A 202 -4.53 14.89 7.16
C LEU A 202 -4.21 13.87 8.25
N ILE A 203 -2.93 13.69 8.54
CA ILE A 203 -2.49 12.81 9.61
C ILE A 203 -1.53 13.56 10.52
N PHE A 204 -1.82 13.57 11.82
CA PHE A 204 -0.87 14.05 12.81
C PHE A 204 0.06 12.91 13.22
N THR A 205 1.36 13.19 13.27
CA THR A 205 2.35 12.24 13.77
C THR A 205 3.25 12.86 14.83
N LEU A 206 3.73 12.01 15.75
CA LEU A 206 4.75 12.40 16.72
C LEU A 206 6.17 12.20 16.20
N ASP A 207 6.33 11.34 15.18
CA ASP A 207 7.60 11.05 14.53
C ASP A 207 7.43 11.12 13.01
N LEU A 208 8.31 11.86 12.35
CA LEU A 208 8.25 12.08 10.92
C LEU A 208 9.54 11.58 10.29
N ILE A 209 9.43 10.50 9.51
CA ILE A 209 10.57 9.90 8.82
C ILE A 209 11.01 10.84 7.71
N ASP A 210 12.29 11.20 7.74
CA ASP A 210 12.96 11.95 6.69
C ASP A 210 13.55 10.99 5.66
N ILE A 211 12.84 10.78 4.55
CA ILE A 211 13.29 9.92 3.45
C ILE A 211 14.43 10.53 2.63
N ASP A 212 14.74 11.83 2.80
CA ASP A 212 15.87 12.48 2.14
C ASP A 212 17.19 12.20 2.87
N TRP A 213 17.12 11.71 4.11
CA TRP A 213 18.31 11.45 4.93
C TRP A 213 19.00 10.14 4.52
N VAL A 214 19.64 10.17 3.36
CA VAL A 214 20.51 9.10 2.86
C VAL A 214 21.97 9.59 2.85
N PRO A 215 22.95 8.84 3.40
CA PRO A 215 24.35 9.28 3.45
C PRO A 215 24.97 9.67 2.11
N ALA A 216 24.44 9.15 1.01
CA ALA A 216 24.90 9.44 -0.36
C ALA A 216 24.30 10.72 -0.97
N GLY A 217 23.35 11.38 -0.28
CA GLY A 217 22.51 12.42 -0.85
C GLY A 217 21.43 11.84 -1.78
N GLY A 218 20.29 12.52 -1.87
CA GLY A 218 19.18 12.10 -2.71
C GLY A 218 17.86 12.70 -2.27
N VAL A 219 16.90 12.63 -3.17
CA VAL A 219 15.49 12.91 -2.96
C VAL A 219 14.82 11.57 -3.24
N GLY A 220 14.13 11.00 -2.24
CA GLY A 220 13.68 9.61 -2.26
C GLY A 220 12.75 9.27 -3.45
N VAL A 221 12.12 8.10 -3.40
CA VAL A 221 11.15 7.68 -4.44
C VAL A 221 9.75 7.53 -3.85
N SER A 222 8.72 7.79 -4.65
CA SER A 222 7.36 7.41 -4.33
C SER A 222 6.85 6.29 -5.23
N ALA A 223 5.91 5.49 -4.73
CA ALA A 223 5.17 4.51 -5.52
C ALA A 223 3.74 4.48 -5.01
N ASP A 224 2.77 4.45 -5.92
CA ASP A 224 1.36 4.52 -5.58
C ASP A 224 0.63 3.29 -6.13
N ILE A 225 -0.18 2.69 -5.27
CA ILE A 225 -0.92 1.47 -5.56
C ILE A 225 -2.39 1.78 -5.36
N ASP A 226 -3.11 1.90 -6.46
CA ASP A 226 -4.57 2.00 -6.44
C ASP A 226 -5.16 0.62 -6.15
N LEU A 227 -5.98 0.54 -5.11
CA LEU A 227 -6.61 -0.70 -4.68
C LEU A 227 -8.09 -0.70 -5.04
N ASP A 228 -8.55 -1.77 -5.68
CA ASP A 228 -9.97 -2.01 -5.96
C ASP A 228 -10.58 -2.80 -4.78
N VAL A 229 -10.93 -2.07 -3.73
CA VAL A 229 -11.51 -2.59 -2.49
C VAL A 229 -12.99 -2.21 -2.48
N GLU A 230 -13.90 -3.18 -2.37
CA GLU A 230 -15.33 -2.90 -2.51
C GLU A 230 -15.98 -2.45 -1.20
N ASN A 231 -15.46 -2.89 -0.05
CA ASN A 231 -16.11 -2.73 1.24
C ASN A 231 -15.13 -2.74 2.43
N GLU A 232 -15.64 -2.39 3.61
CA GLU A 232 -14.90 -2.35 4.87
C GLU A 232 -14.12 -3.63 5.20
N HIS A 233 -14.65 -4.82 4.90
CA HIS A 233 -13.98 -6.07 5.23
C HIS A 233 -12.73 -6.28 4.38
N GLU A 234 -12.79 -5.90 3.10
CA GLU A 234 -11.63 -5.95 2.21
C GLU A 234 -10.60 -4.88 2.59
N LEU A 235 -11.03 -3.69 3.03
CA LEU A 235 -10.12 -2.68 3.58
C LEU A 235 -9.39 -3.21 4.83
N ILE A 236 -10.09 -3.93 5.71
CA ILE A 236 -9.46 -4.61 6.86
C ILE A 236 -8.52 -5.72 6.39
N ALA A 237 -8.84 -6.44 5.31
CA ALA A 237 -7.94 -7.43 4.73
C ALA A 237 -6.63 -6.79 4.21
N VAL A 238 -6.68 -5.58 3.64
CA VAL A 238 -5.48 -4.79 3.28
C VAL A 238 -4.61 -4.54 4.51
N ILE A 239 -5.20 -4.12 5.63
CA ILE A 239 -4.46 -3.87 6.88
C ILE A 239 -3.81 -5.16 7.42
N HIS A 240 -4.50 -6.29 7.33
CA HIS A 240 -3.93 -7.57 7.73
C HIS A 240 -2.80 -8.03 6.81
N GLU A 241 -2.88 -7.76 5.50
CA GLU A 241 -1.79 -8.08 4.57
C GLU A 241 -0.57 -7.19 4.85
N LEU A 242 -0.76 -5.90 5.09
CA LEU A 242 0.31 -4.99 5.52
C LEU A 242 0.95 -5.47 6.84
N THR A 243 0.14 -6.02 7.75
CA THR A 243 0.64 -6.63 9.00
C THR A 243 1.45 -7.90 8.73
N HIS A 244 1.01 -8.73 7.79
CA HIS A 244 1.72 -9.94 7.39
C HIS A 244 3.07 -9.63 6.72
N LEU A 245 3.16 -8.52 5.99
CA LEU A 245 4.41 -7.98 5.46
C LEU A 245 5.31 -7.32 6.53
N GLY A 246 4.84 -7.18 7.78
CA GLY A 246 5.58 -6.53 8.86
C GLY A 246 5.58 -5.00 8.80
N TRP A 247 4.66 -4.40 8.02
CA TRP A 247 4.58 -2.95 7.80
C TRP A 247 3.54 -2.27 8.68
N THR A 248 2.99 -2.95 9.68
CA THR A 248 2.11 -2.32 10.67
C THR A 248 2.77 -2.26 12.03
N THR A 249 2.60 -1.14 12.72
CA THR A 249 3.24 -0.88 14.01
C THR A 249 2.26 -0.33 15.06
N PRO A 250 2.60 -0.45 16.37
CA PRO A 250 1.89 0.26 17.43
C PRO A 250 1.83 1.78 17.24
N LYS A 251 2.79 2.35 16.51
CA LYS A 251 2.97 3.79 16.32
C LYS A 251 2.19 4.36 15.14
N ALA A 252 1.48 3.50 14.39
CA ALA A 252 0.63 3.90 13.28
C ALA A 252 -0.25 5.08 13.67
N ARG A 253 -0.50 6.00 12.76
CA ARG A 253 -1.38 7.16 12.97
C ARG A 253 -2.50 7.14 11.98
N TRP A 254 -3.66 7.60 12.39
CA TRP A 254 -4.79 7.65 11.50
C TRP A 254 -5.72 8.80 11.84
N THR A 255 -6.44 9.23 10.80
CA THR A 255 -7.55 10.16 10.89
C THR A 255 -8.73 9.59 10.12
N ILE A 256 -9.93 9.73 10.67
CA ILE A 256 -11.19 9.42 10.00
C ILE A 256 -12.06 10.69 10.05
N GLN A 257 -12.69 11.05 8.94
CA GLN A 257 -13.40 12.33 8.79
C GLN A 257 -14.84 12.10 8.33
N GLN A 258 -15.79 12.75 9.00
CA GLN A 258 -17.21 12.70 8.67
C GLN A 258 -17.83 14.10 8.75
N GLY A 259 -17.82 14.80 7.62
CA GLY A 259 -18.42 16.12 7.47
C GLY A 259 -17.68 17.20 8.28
N THR A 260 -18.11 17.40 9.53
CA THR A 260 -17.58 18.44 10.44
C THR A 260 -16.80 17.90 11.63
N VAL A 261 -16.62 16.58 11.70
CA VAL A 261 -15.99 15.88 12.82
C VAL A 261 -14.87 15.00 12.30
N ASN A 262 -13.71 15.13 12.93
CA ASN A 262 -12.52 14.34 12.67
C ASN A 262 -12.17 13.52 13.92
N TRP A 263 -11.88 12.25 13.74
CA TRP A 263 -11.35 11.37 14.77
C TRP A 263 -9.90 11.05 14.45
N HIS A 264 -9.04 11.19 15.45
CA HIS A 264 -7.62 10.90 15.35
C HIS A 264 -7.27 9.80 16.34
N GLY A 265 -6.34 8.92 15.95
CA GLY A 265 -5.86 7.90 16.85
C GLY A 265 -4.50 7.35 16.48
N SER A 266 -4.08 6.38 17.28
CA SER A 266 -2.83 5.64 17.09
C SER A 266 -3.06 4.14 17.17
N GLY A 267 -2.14 3.39 16.55
CA GLY A 267 -2.16 1.95 16.49
C GLY A 267 -3.10 1.39 15.42
N THR A 268 -2.63 0.35 14.74
CA THR A 268 -3.33 -0.33 13.65
C THR A 268 -4.63 -0.99 14.11
N ARG A 269 -4.64 -1.61 15.30
CA ARG A 269 -5.85 -2.20 15.88
C ARG A 269 -6.94 -1.16 16.10
N SER A 270 -6.58 -0.03 16.71
CA SER A 270 -7.51 1.06 16.98
C SER A 270 -8.13 1.58 15.68
N PHE A 271 -7.34 1.70 14.61
CA PHE A 271 -7.87 2.07 13.28
C PHE A 271 -8.92 1.09 12.77
N ALA A 272 -8.61 -0.21 12.78
CA ALA A 272 -9.53 -1.26 12.33
C ALA A 272 -10.81 -1.31 13.19
N ASP A 273 -10.67 -1.23 14.52
CA ASP A 273 -11.79 -1.21 15.46
C ASP A 273 -12.68 0.00 15.20
N GLN A 274 -12.09 1.16 14.88
CA GLN A 274 -12.85 2.31 14.46
C GLN A 274 -13.54 2.06 13.12
N LEU A 275 -12.90 1.60 12.05
CA LEU A 275 -13.62 1.33 10.80
C LEU A 275 -14.93 0.53 11.04
N VAL A 276 -14.85 -0.56 11.79
CA VAL A 276 -16.00 -1.41 12.16
C VAL A 276 -17.02 -0.68 13.06
N SER A 277 -16.56 0.07 14.07
CA SER A 277 -17.41 0.70 15.09
C SER A 277 -17.98 2.06 14.67
N TRP A 278 -18.10 2.32 13.37
CA TRP A 278 -18.52 3.61 12.81
C TRP A 278 -19.88 4.11 13.33
N ARG A 279 -20.84 3.20 13.55
CA ARG A 279 -22.17 3.57 14.07
C ARG A 279 -22.08 4.22 15.45
N GLU A 280 -21.15 3.76 16.28
CA GLU A 280 -20.97 4.30 17.62
C GLU A 280 -20.31 5.69 17.57
N ARG A 281 -19.32 5.87 16.68
CA ARG A 281 -18.73 7.19 16.41
C ARG A 281 -19.75 8.21 15.93
N TYR A 282 -20.76 7.78 15.18
CA TYR A 282 -21.74 8.68 14.59
C TYR A 282 -22.84 9.12 15.56
N ARG A 283 -23.08 8.39 16.66
CA ARG A 283 -24.11 8.74 17.67
C ARG A 283 -24.07 10.23 18.10
N PRO A 284 -22.91 10.84 18.41
CA PRO A 284 -22.83 12.25 18.80
C PRO A 284 -22.82 13.24 17.62
N VAL A 285 -22.78 12.78 16.36
CA VAL A 285 -22.61 13.66 15.20
C VAL A 285 -23.95 14.21 14.74
N LYS A 286 -24.06 15.55 14.67
CA LYS A 286 -25.32 16.24 14.35
C LYS A 286 -25.67 16.25 12.86
N SER A 287 -24.65 16.21 12.00
CA SER A 287 -24.82 16.27 10.54
C SER A 287 -23.86 15.27 9.92
N LEU A 288 -24.43 14.23 9.31
CA LEU A 288 -23.70 13.17 8.63
C LEU A 288 -23.64 13.48 7.13
N HIS A 289 -22.44 13.36 6.56
CA HIS A 289 -22.27 13.26 5.13
C HIS A 289 -22.50 11.80 4.70
N HIS A 290 -22.80 11.57 3.42
CA HIS A 290 -23.05 10.22 2.89
C HIS A 290 -21.75 9.40 2.72
N THR A 291 -20.60 10.05 2.91
CA THR A 291 -19.25 9.49 2.77
C THR A 291 -18.39 9.92 3.94
N GLU A 292 -17.54 9.01 4.40
CA GLU A 292 -16.47 9.18 5.37
C GLU A 292 -15.13 9.04 4.63
N GLU A 293 -14.13 9.83 5.01
CA GLU A 293 -12.77 9.73 4.49
C GLU A 293 -11.84 9.18 5.58
N PHE A 294 -10.84 8.39 5.20
CA PHE A 294 -9.83 7.92 6.12
C PHE A 294 -8.43 8.17 5.56
N SER A 295 -7.49 8.34 6.48
CA SER A 295 -6.06 8.45 6.18
C SER A 295 -5.30 7.73 7.29
N TYR A 296 -4.49 6.76 6.90
CA TYR A 296 -3.65 5.94 7.77
C TYR A 296 -2.20 6.14 7.38
N LEU A 297 -1.30 6.20 8.34
CA LEU A 297 0.15 6.36 8.19
C LEU A 297 0.85 5.32 9.03
N ASP A 298 1.84 4.67 8.42
CA ASP A 298 2.77 3.82 9.13
C ASP A 298 4.12 3.77 8.41
N VAL A 299 5.02 2.96 8.95
CA VAL A 299 6.39 2.80 8.48
C VAL A 299 6.55 1.46 7.77
N CYS A 300 7.44 1.43 6.79
CA CYS A 300 7.80 0.21 6.07
C CYS A 300 9.32 0.18 5.85
N ASP A 301 9.81 -0.90 5.25
CA ASP A 301 11.24 -1.05 5.00
C ASP A 301 11.77 0.08 4.12
N GLY A 302 12.61 0.93 4.69
CA GLY A 302 13.25 2.04 3.99
C GLY A 302 12.40 3.30 3.82
N GLY A 303 11.26 3.44 4.51
CA GLY A 303 10.45 4.66 4.45
C GLY A 303 9.12 4.61 5.20
N LEU A 304 8.12 5.27 4.64
CA LEU A 304 6.76 5.36 5.17
C LEU A 304 5.74 5.08 4.08
N TYR A 305 4.51 4.77 4.47
CA TYR A 305 3.39 4.74 3.53
C TYR A 305 2.13 5.32 4.15
N THR A 306 1.24 5.82 3.30
CA THR A 306 -0.13 6.17 3.69
C THR A 306 -1.14 5.29 2.98
N LEU A 307 -2.18 4.87 3.70
CA LEU A 307 -3.37 4.25 3.16
C LEU A 307 -4.53 5.25 3.29
N THR A 308 -5.03 5.75 2.17
CA THR A 308 -6.09 6.77 2.10
C THR A 308 -7.30 6.21 1.35
N GLY A 309 -8.47 6.76 1.65
CA GLY A 309 -9.64 6.42 0.87
C GLY A 309 -10.94 6.98 1.42
N SER A 310 -12.03 6.59 0.77
CA SER A 310 -13.39 6.99 1.13
C SER A 310 -14.30 5.77 1.30
N ILE A 311 -15.22 5.86 2.24
CA ILE A 311 -16.16 4.79 2.57
C ILE A 311 -17.55 5.37 2.83
N SER A 312 -18.58 4.77 2.25
CA SER A 312 -19.95 5.25 2.41
C SER A 312 -20.40 5.14 3.87
N ALA A 313 -21.15 6.15 4.33
CA ALA A 313 -21.82 6.19 5.63
C ALA A 313 -23.15 5.42 5.62
N SER A 314 -23.16 4.26 4.96
CA SER A 314 -24.35 3.40 4.81
C SER A 314 -24.05 2.00 5.32
N GLU A 315 -25.10 1.18 5.52
CA GLU A 315 -24.91 -0.21 5.96
C GLU A 315 -24.09 -1.06 4.99
N ARG A 316 -24.09 -0.69 3.70
CA ARG A 316 -23.30 -1.39 2.69
C ARG A 316 -21.81 -1.11 2.78
N ARG A 317 -21.39 -0.05 3.49
CA ARG A 317 -19.99 0.35 3.71
C ARG A 317 -19.13 0.22 2.45
N ARG A 318 -19.68 0.65 1.31
CA ARG A 318 -19.00 0.65 0.02
C ARG A 318 -17.79 1.56 0.08
N VAL A 319 -16.64 1.03 -0.28
CA VAL A 319 -15.41 1.79 -0.43
C VAL A 319 -15.39 2.40 -1.82
N GLY A 320 -14.97 3.65 -1.92
CA GLY A 320 -14.94 4.42 -3.17
C GLY A 320 -13.59 4.30 -3.85
N HIS A 321 -12.70 5.25 -3.54
CA HIS A 321 -11.30 5.21 -3.94
C HIS A 321 -10.44 4.81 -2.75
N THR A 322 -9.47 3.92 -2.95
CA THR A 322 -8.46 3.53 -1.97
C THR A 322 -7.08 3.52 -2.62
N ASN A 323 -6.11 4.17 -1.97
CA ASN A 323 -4.73 4.24 -2.46
C ASN A 323 -3.76 3.91 -1.33
N ILE A 324 -2.69 3.19 -1.66
CA ILE A 324 -1.49 3.12 -0.83
C ILE A 324 -0.36 3.89 -1.51
N SER A 325 0.09 4.95 -0.86
CA SER A 325 1.19 5.78 -1.33
C SER A 325 2.43 5.57 -0.47
N PHE A 326 3.48 5.01 -1.07
CA PHE A 326 4.79 4.81 -0.45
C PHE A 326 5.69 6.02 -0.69
N GLN A 327 6.48 6.36 0.33
CA GLN A 327 7.61 7.26 0.24
C GLN A 327 8.83 6.55 0.82
N LEU A 328 9.81 6.25 -0.03
CA LEU A 328 10.98 5.45 0.29
C LEU A 328 12.26 6.25 0.08
N THR A 329 13.29 5.94 0.86
CA THR A 329 14.65 6.50 0.69
C THR A 329 15.29 6.15 -0.66
N GLY A 330 14.81 5.10 -1.34
CA GLY A 330 15.24 4.67 -2.67
C GLY A 330 14.42 3.47 -3.17
N ILE A 331 14.76 2.96 -4.36
CA ILE A 331 14.13 1.75 -4.90
C ILE A 331 14.69 0.53 -4.15
N PRO A 332 13.86 -0.27 -3.46
CA PRO A 332 14.35 -1.43 -2.74
C PRO A 332 14.90 -2.47 -3.73
N LEU A 333 16.01 -3.12 -3.35
CA LEU A 333 16.59 -4.19 -4.16
C LEU A 333 15.61 -5.37 -4.29
N ASP A 334 14.94 -5.71 -3.19
CA ASP A 334 13.84 -6.67 -3.21
C ASP A 334 12.49 -5.94 -3.31
N THR A 335 11.86 -6.06 -4.48
CA THR A 335 10.51 -5.51 -4.75
C THR A 335 9.40 -6.54 -4.51
N SER A 336 9.73 -7.73 -4.02
CA SER A 336 8.78 -8.83 -3.83
C SER A 336 7.64 -8.48 -2.87
N PRO A 337 7.84 -7.76 -1.74
CA PRO A 337 6.74 -7.35 -0.87
C PRO A 337 5.71 -6.46 -1.58
N LEU A 338 6.16 -5.49 -2.38
CA LEU A 338 5.27 -4.60 -3.15
C LEU A 338 4.55 -5.37 -4.26
N LYS A 339 5.26 -6.26 -4.97
CA LYS A 339 4.65 -7.14 -5.98
C LYS A 339 3.62 -8.09 -5.36
N HIS A 340 3.91 -8.62 -4.17
CA HIS A 340 2.98 -9.46 -3.44
C HIS A 340 1.70 -8.70 -3.11
N LEU A 341 1.81 -7.46 -2.64
CA LEU A 341 0.66 -6.60 -2.37
C LEU A 341 -0.16 -6.35 -3.65
N CYS A 342 0.49 -6.01 -4.76
CA CYS A 342 -0.18 -5.86 -6.06
C CYS A 342 -0.90 -7.13 -6.52
N ASP A 343 -0.25 -8.28 -6.42
CA ASP A 343 -0.82 -9.57 -6.82
C ASP A 343 -1.98 -9.99 -5.89
N THR A 344 -1.87 -9.71 -4.59
CA THR A 344 -2.90 -10.06 -3.59
C THR A 344 -4.19 -9.27 -3.80
N PHE A 345 -4.10 -8.01 -4.24
CA PHE A 345 -5.25 -7.14 -4.47
C PHE A 345 -5.57 -6.91 -5.96
N ASP A 346 -5.10 -7.81 -6.86
CA ASP A 346 -5.32 -7.76 -8.32
C ASP A 346 -5.11 -6.36 -8.91
N VAL A 347 -4.03 -5.68 -8.52
CA VAL A 347 -3.73 -4.33 -9.00
C VAL A 347 -3.46 -4.37 -10.50
N ARG A 348 -4.40 -3.80 -11.26
CA ARG A 348 -4.39 -3.86 -12.73
C ARG A 348 -3.58 -2.75 -13.37
N SER A 349 -3.40 -1.64 -12.66
CA SER A 349 -2.60 -0.52 -13.13
C SER A 349 -1.11 -0.82 -12.95
N PRO A 350 -0.26 -0.39 -13.91
CA PRO A 350 1.17 -0.46 -13.71
C PRO A 350 1.58 0.48 -12.58
N VAL A 351 2.33 -0.05 -11.61
CA VAL A 351 2.91 0.71 -10.51
C VAL A 351 4.32 1.14 -10.90
N TYR A 352 4.60 2.43 -10.74
CA TYR A 352 5.90 3.01 -11.07
C TYR A 352 6.54 3.64 -9.83
N PHE A 353 7.86 3.46 -9.71
CA PHE A 353 8.64 4.31 -8.82
C PHE A 353 8.88 5.66 -9.50
N ARG A 354 8.54 6.73 -8.79
CA ARG A 354 8.73 8.11 -9.24
C ARG A 354 9.80 8.75 -8.36
N PRO A 355 10.91 9.26 -8.92
CA PRO A 355 11.83 10.07 -8.12
C PRO A 355 11.10 11.30 -7.61
N LYS A 356 11.38 11.70 -6.36
CA LYS A 356 10.96 13.00 -5.86
C LYS A 356 11.94 14.04 -6.38
N ASP A 357 11.46 15.23 -6.72
CA ASP A 357 12.31 16.34 -7.18
C ASP A 357 12.52 17.41 -6.10
N GLU A 358 11.81 17.27 -4.98
CA GLU A 358 11.80 18.21 -3.87
C GLU A 358 12.08 17.49 -2.56
N ARG A 359 12.51 18.25 -1.55
CA ARG A 359 12.67 17.73 -0.19
C ARG A 359 11.34 17.20 0.32
N ALA A 360 11.38 16.00 0.89
CA ALA A 360 10.23 15.35 1.46
C ALA A 360 9.66 16.11 2.67
N ILE A 361 10.50 16.75 3.48
CA ILE A 361 10.07 17.48 4.68
C ILE A 361 10.21 19.00 4.51
N ALA A 362 9.07 19.69 4.59
CA ALA A 362 9.01 21.12 4.81
C ALA A 362 9.01 21.41 6.33
N THR A 363 9.81 22.37 6.78
CA THR A 363 9.77 22.85 8.16
C THR A 363 9.36 24.31 8.19
N VAL A 364 8.25 24.60 8.87
CA VAL A 364 7.79 25.97 9.09
C VAL A 364 7.94 26.30 10.57
N HIS A 365 8.52 27.47 10.85
CA HIS A 365 8.62 27.97 12.21
C HIS A 365 7.41 28.86 12.49
N SER A 366 6.84 28.79 13.69
CA SER A 366 5.86 29.80 14.09
C SER A 366 6.59 31.14 14.17
N ASP A 367 6.20 32.12 13.36
CA ASP A 367 6.93 33.38 13.15
C ASP A 367 7.45 34.03 14.44
N GLY A 368 8.78 34.04 14.56
CA GLY A 368 9.56 34.88 15.48
C GLY A 368 9.41 34.60 16.98
N PRO A 369 10.48 34.78 17.78
CA PRO A 369 10.34 34.87 19.22
C PRO A 369 9.49 36.10 19.62
N PRO A 370 8.58 35.97 20.61
CA PRO A 370 8.43 34.80 21.48
C PRO A 370 7.41 33.77 20.96
N ARG A 371 7.85 32.50 20.96
CA ARG A 371 7.03 31.29 20.74
C ARG A 371 5.69 31.37 21.51
N LYS A 372 4.59 31.09 20.82
CA LYS A 372 3.23 31.19 21.37
C LYS A 372 3.03 30.19 22.52
N ILE A 373 2.64 30.72 23.68
CA ILE A 373 2.25 29.90 24.84
C ILE A 373 0.90 29.26 24.54
N VAL A 374 0.80 27.95 24.80
CA VAL A 374 -0.40 27.15 24.53
C VAL A 374 -0.83 26.40 25.79
N LYS A 375 -2.13 26.10 25.88
CA LYS A 375 -2.71 25.30 26.95
C LYS A 375 -3.13 23.93 26.39
N PRO A 376 -2.69 22.81 27.01
CA PRO A 376 -3.15 21.49 26.63
C PRO A 376 -4.66 21.34 26.85
N LEU A 377 -5.33 20.67 25.91
CA LEU A 377 -6.70 20.16 26.01
C LEU A 377 -6.72 18.65 26.30
N ALA A 378 -5.63 17.96 25.98
CA ALA A 378 -5.34 16.58 26.31
C ALA A 378 -3.83 16.35 26.21
N PHE A 379 -3.38 15.20 26.67
CA PHE A 379 -1.99 14.75 26.61
C PHE A 379 -1.91 13.49 25.78
N VAL A 380 -0.81 13.30 25.05
CA VAL A 380 -0.46 12.03 24.41
C VAL A 380 0.57 11.36 25.31
N ILE A 381 0.19 10.24 25.90
CA ILE A 381 0.99 9.51 26.88
C ILE A 381 1.50 8.22 26.27
N LYS A 382 2.80 7.96 26.46
CA LYS A 382 3.36 6.62 26.34
C LYS A 382 3.24 5.95 27.71
N PRO A 383 2.38 4.93 27.87
CA PRO A 383 2.20 4.25 29.14
C PRO A 383 3.49 3.49 29.52
N ALA A 384 3.71 3.35 30.82
CA ALA A 384 4.75 2.47 31.36
C ALA A 384 4.55 1.02 30.87
N ASP A 385 5.65 0.29 30.66
CA ASP A 385 5.58 -1.15 30.46
C ASP A 385 4.91 -1.79 31.69
N PRO A 386 3.77 -2.49 31.53
CA PRO A 386 3.10 -3.14 32.67
C PRO A 386 3.97 -4.20 33.35
N ASN A 387 5.03 -4.68 32.70
CA ASN A 387 5.98 -5.64 33.26
C ASN A 387 7.16 -4.99 34.00
N ASP A 388 7.33 -3.67 33.89
CA ASP A 388 8.36 -2.92 34.63
C ASP A 388 7.71 -1.93 35.60
N PRO A 389 7.60 -2.28 36.90
CA PRO A 389 6.98 -1.40 37.90
C PRO A 389 7.80 -0.14 38.19
N THR A 390 9.02 -0.02 37.63
CA THR A 390 9.86 1.17 37.76
C THR A 390 9.66 2.15 36.62
N GLU A 391 9.01 1.74 35.52
CA GLU A 391 8.62 2.66 34.48
C GLU A 391 7.41 3.50 34.90
N GLU A 392 7.45 4.78 34.53
CA GLU A 392 6.37 5.72 34.73
C GLU A 392 5.76 6.09 33.37
N ASP A 393 4.51 6.55 33.37
CA ASP A 393 3.88 7.11 32.17
C ASP A 393 4.59 8.39 31.73
N TRP A 394 4.88 8.52 30.44
CA TRP A 394 5.55 9.70 29.88
C TRP A 394 4.64 10.50 28.97
N VAL A 395 4.61 11.82 29.15
CA VAL A 395 3.97 12.74 28.21
C VAL A 395 4.88 12.95 27.00
N ALA A 396 4.50 12.33 25.88
CA ALA A 396 5.21 12.41 24.60
C ALA A 396 4.64 13.50 23.68
N GLY A 397 3.42 13.96 23.96
CA GLY A 397 2.73 14.97 23.16
C GLY A 397 1.64 15.70 23.91
N ILE A 398 1.13 16.79 23.32
CA ILE A 398 -0.02 17.55 23.82
C ILE A 398 -1.01 17.82 22.69
N VAL A 399 -2.28 17.85 23.03
CA VAL A 399 -3.34 18.31 22.14
C VAL A 399 -3.65 19.75 22.50
N ILE A 400 -3.69 20.66 21.53
CA ILE A 400 -4.01 22.07 21.76
C ILE A 400 -5.10 22.53 20.80
N LYS A 401 -5.77 23.63 21.14
CA LYS A 401 -6.62 24.33 20.18
C LYS A 401 -5.76 24.92 19.07
N HIS A 402 -6.08 24.62 17.81
CA HIS A 402 -5.36 25.13 16.64
C HIS A 402 -5.48 26.66 16.62
N PRO A 403 -4.37 27.41 16.81
CA PRO A 403 -4.49 28.84 17.11
C PRO A 403 -4.96 29.72 15.94
N GLY A 404 -4.96 29.20 14.72
CA GLY A 404 -5.52 29.88 13.54
C GLY A 404 -6.73 29.17 12.95
N TYR A 405 -7.39 28.28 13.71
CA TYR A 405 -8.60 27.62 13.24
C TYR A 405 -9.74 28.64 13.22
N LEU A 406 -10.23 28.91 12.01
CA LEU A 406 -11.42 29.71 11.78
C LEU A 406 -12.41 28.82 11.04
N ARG A 407 -13.63 28.72 11.58
CA ARG A 407 -14.75 28.01 10.91
C ARG A 407 -15.13 28.61 9.55
N SER A 408 -14.64 29.82 9.23
CA SER A 408 -14.91 30.49 7.96
C SER A 408 -13.64 30.52 7.08
N PRO A 409 -13.72 30.08 5.81
CA PRO A 409 -12.56 29.98 4.91
C PRO A 409 -11.99 31.34 4.47
N ALA A 410 -12.71 32.45 4.68
CA ALA A 410 -12.38 33.74 4.08
C ALA A 410 -11.10 34.43 4.62
N ARG A 411 -10.49 33.95 5.72
CA ARG A 411 -9.24 34.51 6.30
C ARG A 411 -8.38 33.47 7.02
N ARG A 412 -8.09 32.33 6.39
CA ARG A 412 -7.08 31.39 6.92
C ARG A 412 -5.69 32.00 6.75
N ASN A 413 -5.22 32.72 7.77
CA ASN A 413 -3.85 33.18 7.88
C ASN A 413 -3.17 32.30 8.93
N THR A 414 -2.86 31.06 8.53
CA THR A 414 -2.24 30.07 9.39
C THR A 414 -0.79 29.93 8.96
N TRP A 415 0.14 29.93 9.92
CA TRP A 415 1.54 29.57 9.67
C TRP A 415 1.71 28.10 9.22
N LEU A 416 0.60 27.36 9.17
CA LEU A 416 0.48 25.98 8.72
C LEU A 416 -0.53 25.95 7.57
N ASP A 417 -0.06 25.69 6.35
CA ASP A 417 -0.88 25.64 5.14
C ASP A 417 -1.48 24.24 4.89
N GLY A 418 -2.48 24.16 4.00
CA GLY A 418 -3.08 22.91 3.55
C GLY A 418 -4.25 22.43 4.42
N ASN A 419 -4.39 21.10 4.52
CA ASN A 419 -5.53 20.43 5.17
C ASN A 419 -5.57 20.68 6.69
N VAL A 420 -4.40 20.89 7.31
CA VAL A 420 -4.28 21.23 8.74
C VAL A 420 -5.06 22.48 9.14
N SER A 421 -5.24 23.45 8.23
CA SER A 421 -6.00 24.67 8.48
C SER A 421 -7.48 24.42 8.78
N GLY A 422 -8.00 23.27 8.33
CA GLY A 422 -9.37 22.81 8.58
C GLY A 422 -9.54 22.07 9.90
N SER A 423 -8.48 21.79 10.68
CA SER A 423 -8.59 21.05 11.95
C SER A 423 -8.73 21.98 13.17
N GLU A 424 -9.67 21.69 14.07
CA GLU A 424 -9.88 22.45 15.30
C GLU A 424 -8.70 22.29 16.27
N TYR A 425 -8.06 21.13 16.28
CA TYR A 425 -6.99 20.79 17.21
C TYR A 425 -5.68 20.53 16.47
N LEU A 426 -4.57 20.75 17.18
CA LEU A 426 -3.25 20.24 16.79
C LEU A 426 -2.84 19.17 17.79
N ILE A 427 -2.37 18.03 17.27
CA ILE A 427 -1.72 16.99 18.08
C ILE A 427 -0.21 17.19 17.93
N CYS A 428 0.39 17.75 18.97
CA CYS A 428 1.79 18.19 18.95
C CYS A 428 2.70 17.16 19.61
N HIS A 429 3.84 16.90 18.99
CA HIS A 429 4.97 16.21 19.62
C HIS A 429 5.67 17.11 20.64
N LEU A 430 6.03 16.55 21.81
CA LEU A 430 6.93 17.21 22.74
C LEU A 430 8.37 16.83 22.47
N ARG A 431 9.23 17.84 22.31
CA ARG A 431 10.66 17.61 22.16
C ARG A 431 11.36 17.07 23.39
N SER A 432 10.90 17.51 24.55
CA SER A 432 11.35 17.03 25.84
C SER A 432 10.15 16.36 26.49
N TRP A 433 10.22 15.05 26.63
CA TRP A 433 9.18 14.31 27.36
C TRP A 433 9.32 14.60 28.85
N HIS A 434 8.23 14.46 29.59
CA HIS A 434 8.24 14.55 31.04
C HIS A 434 7.29 13.52 31.65
N PRO A 435 7.51 13.10 32.91
CA PRO A 435 6.61 12.17 33.58
C PRO A 435 5.18 12.71 33.66
N TRP A 436 4.21 11.82 33.60
CA TRP A 436 2.81 12.12 33.85
C TRP A 436 2.64 12.64 35.29
N GLY A 437 1.81 13.67 35.47
CA GLY A 437 1.61 14.32 36.77
C GLY A 437 2.72 15.30 37.18
N HIS A 438 3.84 15.36 36.45
CA HIS A 438 4.88 16.37 36.71
C HIS A 438 4.34 17.79 36.41
N PRO A 439 4.47 18.75 37.34
CA PRO A 439 3.93 20.09 37.16
C PRO A 439 4.70 20.88 36.09
N VAL A 440 4.01 21.24 35.01
CA VAL A 440 4.54 22.07 33.93
C VAL A 440 3.94 23.46 33.97
N LYS A 441 4.79 24.50 33.95
CA LYS A 441 4.36 25.90 34.02
C LYS A 441 3.69 26.40 32.74
N ALA A 442 4.27 26.05 31.59
CA ALA A 442 3.81 26.51 30.29
C ALA A 442 4.34 25.59 29.19
N TYR A 443 3.49 25.39 28.17
CA TYR A 443 3.87 24.78 26.90
C TYR A 443 3.98 25.86 25.83
N ARG A 444 4.88 25.67 24.88
CA ARG A 444 5.13 26.58 23.77
C ARG A 444 5.17 25.81 22.47
N LEU A 445 4.45 26.32 21.47
CA LEU A 445 4.57 25.84 20.11
C LEU A 445 5.92 26.28 19.54
N TRP A 446 6.63 25.40 18.86
CA TRP A 446 7.99 25.68 18.42
C TRP A 446 8.13 25.78 16.90
N HIS A 447 7.79 24.73 16.19
CA HIS A 447 7.76 24.67 14.74
C HIS A 447 6.79 23.57 14.32
N ALA A 448 6.60 23.37 13.03
CA ALA A 448 5.95 22.19 12.51
C ALA A 448 6.75 21.68 11.32
N GLN A 449 6.73 20.37 11.18
CA GLN A 449 7.23 19.68 10.01
C GLN A 449 6.03 19.11 9.25
N SER A 450 6.11 19.10 7.93
CA SER A 450 5.10 18.47 7.09
C SER A 450 5.72 17.82 5.88
N THR A 451 5.04 16.79 5.38
CA THR A 451 5.32 16.13 4.11
C THR A 451 4.00 15.79 3.44
N TRP A 452 4.04 15.61 2.12
CA TRP A 452 2.92 15.16 1.32
C TRP A 452 3.26 13.81 0.69
N THR A 453 2.41 12.81 0.94
CA THR A 453 2.29 11.67 0.03
C THR A 453 1.43 12.09 -1.17
N SER A 454 1.12 11.18 -2.09
CA SER A 454 0.26 11.53 -3.23
C SER A 454 -1.10 12.05 -2.78
N ASP A 455 -1.63 11.50 -1.67
CA ASP A 455 -3.01 11.75 -1.26
C ASP A 455 -3.17 12.26 0.17
N ALA A 456 -2.11 12.42 0.96
CA ALA A 456 -2.26 12.89 2.34
C ALA A 456 -1.19 13.90 2.77
N GLN A 457 -1.63 14.88 3.57
CA GLN A 457 -0.74 15.75 4.31
C GLN A 457 -0.40 15.09 5.65
N ILE A 458 0.88 14.84 5.89
CA ILE A 458 1.37 14.38 7.19
C ILE A 458 1.98 15.58 7.90
N VAL A 459 1.56 15.84 9.13
CA VAL A 459 2.00 17.00 9.91
C VAL A 459 2.49 16.57 11.27
N ARG A 460 3.65 17.08 11.65
CA ARG A 460 4.24 16.97 12.99
C ARG A 460 4.38 18.36 13.58
N PRO A 461 3.35 18.90 14.24
CA PRO A 461 3.47 20.09 15.07
C PRO A 461 4.37 19.76 16.26
N VAL A 462 5.32 20.65 16.57
CA VAL A 462 6.29 20.44 17.63
C VAL A 462 6.09 21.49 18.70
N ALA A 463 5.90 21.04 19.93
CA ALA A 463 5.83 21.84 21.13
C ALA A 463 6.96 21.48 22.11
N ASP A 464 7.17 22.34 23.09
CA ASP A 464 8.11 22.11 24.18
C ASP A 464 7.58 22.78 25.45
N TRP A 465 8.20 22.49 26.59
CA TRP A 465 7.80 23.07 27.87
C TRP A 465 8.95 23.80 28.57
N ASP A 466 8.60 24.82 29.37
CA ASP A 466 9.57 25.63 30.10
C ASP A 466 10.05 24.87 31.37
N ASP A 467 11.17 24.15 31.28
CA ASP A 467 11.89 23.66 32.47
C ASP A 467 12.73 24.80 33.09
N LYS A 468 12.72 24.91 34.43
CA LYS A 468 13.63 25.82 35.14
C LYS A 468 15.10 25.46 34.87
N ARG A 469 15.41 24.20 34.53
CA ARG A 469 16.79 23.72 34.33
C ARG A 469 17.38 24.05 32.95
N THR A 470 16.57 24.15 31.89
CA THR A 470 17.06 24.36 30.52
C THR A 470 17.58 25.78 30.25
N ARG A 471 17.27 26.78 31.09
CA ARG A 471 17.80 28.14 30.94
C ARG A 471 19.30 28.28 31.28
N HIS A 472 19.93 27.29 31.91
CA HIS A 472 21.36 27.36 32.26
C HIS A 472 22.31 26.69 31.26
N SER A 473 21.81 25.93 30.28
CA SER A 473 22.67 25.29 29.27
C SER A 473 22.85 26.11 27.98
N HIS A 474 21.98 27.09 27.71
CA HIS A 474 22.04 27.90 26.48
C HIS A 474 22.75 29.25 26.64
N SER A 475 23.28 29.58 27.82
CA SER A 475 24.06 30.81 28.07
C SER A 475 25.58 30.58 28.14
N ARG A 476 26.08 29.38 27.82
CA ARG A 476 27.51 29.11 27.65
C ARG A 476 27.75 28.34 26.35
N GLY A 477 27.62 29.05 25.22
CA GLY A 477 28.30 28.63 24.00
C GLY A 477 29.81 28.83 24.19
N PRO A 478 30.66 27.90 23.74
CA PRO A 478 32.10 28.07 23.83
C PRO A 478 32.54 29.16 22.85
N ASP A 479 33.17 30.21 23.36
CA ASP A 479 34.10 31.03 22.59
C ASP A 479 35.22 30.10 22.09
N ALA A 480 35.01 29.53 20.91
CA ALA A 480 36.07 28.90 20.15
C ALA A 480 36.97 30.02 19.61
N GLN A 481 37.96 30.39 20.43
CA GLN A 481 39.19 31.04 19.97
C GLN A 481 39.79 30.22 18.83
N THR A 482 39.49 30.61 17.60
CA THR A 482 40.18 30.13 16.41
C THR A 482 41.45 30.95 16.25
N ASN A 483 42.54 30.48 16.87
CA ASN A 483 43.90 30.84 16.47
C ASN A 483 44.12 30.34 15.02
N ARG A 484 43.88 31.21 14.03
CA ARG A 484 44.35 31.01 12.66
C ARG A 484 45.76 31.61 12.53
N PRO A 485 46.79 30.84 12.13
CA PRO A 485 48.06 31.43 11.74
C PRO A 485 47.90 32.14 10.39
N GLN A 486 48.37 33.40 10.32
CA GLN A 486 48.49 34.17 9.09
C GLN A 486 49.42 33.44 8.11
N ARG A 487 48.89 33.06 6.93
CA ARG A 487 49.71 32.71 5.77
C ARG A 487 50.02 33.99 4.98
N SER A 488 51.29 34.32 4.88
CA SER A 488 51.81 35.38 4.00
C SER A 488 51.57 35.04 2.52
N PRO A 489 51.34 36.04 1.64
CA PRO A 489 51.23 35.82 0.21
C PRO A 489 52.61 35.59 -0.41
N GLY A 490 52.62 34.89 -1.54
CA GLY A 490 53.77 34.18 -2.07
C GLY A 490 54.87 35.01 -2.69
N ASN A 491 55.95 34.31 -3.04
CA ASN A 491 56.94 34.76 -4.00
C ASN A 491 56.89 33.83 -5.21
N ARG A 492 56.56 34.43 -6.36
CA ARG A 492 56.85 33.89 -7.69
C ARG A 492 58.36 33.97 -7.92
N ARG A 493 58.97 32.87 -8.32
CA ARG A 493 59.91 32.78 -9.44
C ARG A 493 59.75 31.43 -10.11
#